data_AF-A0A518LLS2-F1
#
_entry.id   AF-A0A518LLS2-F1
#
_cell.length_a   1.000
_cell.length_b   1.000
_cell.length_c   1.000
_cell.angle_alpha   90.00
_cell.angle_beta   90.00
_cell.angle_gamma   90.00
#
_symmetry.space_group_name_H-M   'P 1'
#
loop_
_entity.id
_entity.type
_entity.pdbx_description
1 polymer ?
#
loop_
_entity_poly.entity_id
_entity_poly.type
_entity_poly.pdbx_seq_one_letter_code
_entity_poly.pdbx_strand_id
1 'polypeptide(L)'
;MVFKHQRRPERVAELAARHIELDPSTVIISEALSAGRGAIVAAAHTCNFLLTLARLNQQTPISVYLRWTADARRLRLKRIWCDAARLPLIIEQPTASDPTSRAAACVEALQRGAALVMTPDIAQKSDKGVPVDLLGRRMYLPSGPASIAMLADAPLIPLFGRIENGRQVLYAEAPIEVRAKSRAEGGRKAGLAAAMQQWAGGFERFLRASPDAWFLWGDSRWTRVFQGTDERYVALTPVPHSMSSNSNVLANIGSVAP
;
A
#
# COMPACT_ATOMS: atom_id res chain seq x y z
N MET A 1 29.26 11.97 -7.98
CA MET A 1 28.60 11.76 -6.68
C MET A 1 27.17 11.33 -6.94
N VAL A 2 26.71 10.22 -6.36
CA VAL A 2 25.43 9.60 -6.75
C VAL A 2 24.23 10.36 -6.16
N PHE A 3 24.32 10.76 -4.89
CA PHE A 3 23.34 11.64 -4.24
C PHE A 3 24.05 12.50 -3.19
N LYS A 4 23.61 13.76 -3.08
CA LYS A 4 24.30 14.83 -2.32
C LYS A 4 24.50 14.51 -0.83
N HIS A 5 23.58 13.77 -0.22
CA HIS A 5 23.54 13.52 1.22
C HIS A 5 23.80 12.06 1.60
N GLN A 6 24.44 11.28 0.72
CA GLN A 6 24.65 9.83 0.91
C GLN A 6 25.42 9.39 2.16
N ARG A 7 26.20 10.29 2.76
CA ARG A 7 26.96 10.05 4.00
C ARG A 7 26.49 10.95 5.15
N ARG A 8 25.29 11.52 5.04
CA ARG A 8 24.72 12.50 5.95
C ARG A 8 23.29 12.11 6.36
N PRO A 9 23.11 11.00 7.09
CA PRO A 9 21.79 10.51 7.49
C PRO A 9 20.98 11.55 8.28
N GLU A 10 21.64 12.39 9.09
CA GLU A 10 21.04 13.51 9.79
C GLU A 10 20.41 14.53 8.83
N ARG A 11 21.04 14.78 7.69
CA ARG A 11 20.51 15.70 6.68
C ARG A 11 19.34 15.09 5.90
N VAL A 12 19.38 13.79 5.63
CA VAL A 12 18.24 13.06 5.05
C VAL A 12 17.06 13.11 6.01
N ALA A 13 17.31 12.89 7.31
CA ALA A 13 16.30 12.96 8.35
C ALA A 13 15.63 14.34 8.45
N GLU A 14 16.43 15.41 8.43
CA GLU A 14 15.92 16.79 8.44
C GLU A 14 15.09 17.11 7.19
N LEU A 15 15.53 16.68 6.01
CA LEU A 15 14.78 16.88 4.76
C LEU A 15 13.45 16.13 4.80
N ALA A 16 13.43 14.90 5.34
CA ALA A 16 12.20 14.14 5.48
C ALA A 16 11.22 14.84 6.43
N ALA A 17 11.66 15.26 7.61
CA ALA A 17 10.83 15.99 8.59
C ALA A 17 10.31 17.33 8.07
N ARG A 18 11.07 18.01 7.21
CA ARG A 18 10.69 19.31 6.64
C ARG A 18 9.57 19.20 5.60
N HIS A 19 9.57 18.14 4.79
CA HIS A 19 8.66 18.03 3.64
C HIS A 19 7.51 17.05 3.86
N ILE A 20 7.67 16.12 4.80
CA ILE A 20 6.71 15.06 5.08
C ILE A 20 6.19 15.18 6.51
N GLU A 21 4.90 15.43 6.64
CA GLU A 21 4.18 15.37 7.90
C GLU A 21 3.49 14.02 8.06
N LEU A 22 3.28 13.64 9.31
CA LEU A 22 2.58 12.42 9.68
C LEU A 22 1.30 12.87 10.38
N ASP A 23 0.16 12.54 9.79
CA ASP A 23 -1.14 12.72 10.41
C ASP A 23 -1.23 11.89 11.70
N PRO A 24 -1.96 12.33 12.74
CA PRO A 24 -2.10 11.55 13.98
C PRO A 24 -2.53 10.09 13.77
N SER A 25 -3.28 9.78 12.70
CA SER A 25 -3.67 8.42 12.34
C SER A 25 -2.50 7.46 12.13
N THR A 26 -1.28 7.93 11.84
CA THR A 26 -0.13 7.04 11.62
C THR A 26 0.29 6.28 12.88
N VAL A 27 -0.20 6.68 14.07
CA VAL A 27 -0.02 5.95 15.33
C VAL A 27 -0.55 4.51 15.26
N ILE A 28 -1.55 4.25 14.40
CA ILE A 28 -2.11 2.92 14.12
C ILE A 28 -1.02 1.91 13.77
N ILE A 29 0.07 2.36 13.11
CA ILE A 29 1.20 1.49 12.76
C ILE A 29 1.84 0.95 14.03
N SER A 30 2.24 1.82 14.96
CA SER A 30 2.85 1.40 16.23
C SER A 30 1.89 0.60 17.12
N GLU A 31 0.60 0.93 17.12
CA GLU A 31 -0.42 0.18 17.86
C GLU A 31 -0.58 -1.24 17.31
N ALA A 32 -0.58 -1.41 15.99
CA ALA A 32 -0.64 -2.75 15.39
C ALA A 32 0.59 -3.60 15.75
N LEU A 33 1.77 -2.98 15.88
CA LEU A 33 2.99 -3.67 16.28
C LEU A 33 2.97 -4.16 17.74
N SER A 34 2.20 -3.53 18.63
CA SER A 34 2.14 -3.94 20.05
C SER A 34 1.51 -5.33 20.23
N ALA A 35 0.78 -5.84 19.23
CA ALA A 35 0.25 -7.19 19.20
C ALA A 35 1.32 -8.27 18.91
N GLY A 36 2.56 -7.88 18.58
CA GLY A 36 3.69 -8.81 18.38
C GLY A 36 3.68 -9.62 17.07
N ARG A 37 2.69 -9.42 16.20
CA ARG A 37 2.56 -10.15 14.91
C ARG A 37 3.16 -9.40 13.70
N GLY A 38 3.72 -8.21 13.93
CA GLY A 38 4.13 -7.29 12.87
C GLY A 38 2.96 -6.70 12.10
N ALA A 39 3.24 -5.89 11.07
CA ALA A 39 2.21 -5.32 10.20
C ALA A 39 2.75 -5.05 8.79
N ILE A 40 1.90 -5.24 7.77
CA ILE A 40 2.17 -4.69 6.43
C ILE A 40 1.70 -3.23 6.40
N VAL A 41 2.59 -2.30 6.09
CA VAL A 41 2.23 -0.91 5.75
C VAL A 41 2.06 -0.84 4.23
N ALA A 42 0.81 -0.89 3.78
CA ALA A 42 0.44 -0.91 2.37
C ALA A 42 0.30 0.51 1.82
N ALA A 43 1.44 1.11 1.48
CA ALA A 43 1.52 2.49 1.04
C ALA A 43 1.21 2.63 -0.45
N ALA A 44 0.41 3.63 -0.85
CA ALA A 44 0.46 4.11 -2.22
C ALA A 44 1.82 4.81 -2.46
N HIS A 45 2.31 4.81 -3.70
CA HIS A 45 3.45 5.64 -4.10
C HIS A 45 3.00 7.09 -4.13
N THR A 46 3.01 7.74 -2.98
CA THR A 46 2.84 9.19 -2.90
C THR A 46 4.06 9.89 -3.53
N CYS A 47 3.93 11.17 -3.83
CA CYS A 47 5.06 12.03 -4.14
C CYS A 47 6.15 11.92 -3.04
N ASN A 48 7.39 12.30 -3.36
CA ASN A 48 8.51 12.23 -2.41
C ASN A 48 8.68 10.88 -1.70
N PHE A 49 8.32 9.76 -2.35
CA PHE A 49 8.19 8.44 -1.71
C PHE A 49 9.43 8.02 -0.90
N LEU A 50 10.63 8.36 -1.38
CA LEU A 50 11.87 8.09 -0.65
C LEU A 50 11.90 8.84 0.70
N LEU A 51 11.59 10.14 0.72
CA LEU A 51 11.50 10.90 1.97
C LEU A 51 10.35 10.42 2.86
N THR A 52 9.25 9.94 2.27
CA THR A 52 8.14 9.29 3.00
C THR A 52 8.64 8.11 3.82
N LEU A 53 9.42 7.20 3.23
CA LEU A 53 9.99 6.06 3.97
C LEU A 53 10.92 6.53 5.10
N ALA A 54 11.79 7.50 4.83
CA ALA A 54 12.67 8.06 5.86
C ALA A 54 11.88 8.70 7.02
N ARG A 55 10.80 9.42 6.71
CA ARG A 55 9.94 10.07 7.71
C ARG A 55 9.19 9.05 8.55
N LEU A 56 8.57 8.05 7.93
CA LEU A 56 7.87 6.97 8.64
C LEU A 56 8.82 6.27 9.62
N ASN A 57 10.04 5.96 9.16
CA ASN A 57 11.06 5.28 9.96
C ASN A 57 11.53 6.09 11.20
N GLN A 58 11.35 7.41 11.20
CA GLN A 58 11.63 8.25 12.38
C GLN A 58 10.56 8.12 13.46
N GLN A 59 9.31 7.81 13.09
CA GLN A 59 8.21 7.63 14.04
C GLN A 59 8.09 6.17 14.48
N THR A 60 8.16 5.25 13.53
CA THR A 60 8.03 3.81 13.78
C THR A 60 9.05 3.08 12.90
N PRO A 61 9.95 2.26 13.47
CA PRO A 61 10.90 1.50 12.68
C PRO A 61 10.21 0.66 11.60
N ILE A 62 10.58 0.89 10.34
CA ILE A 62 10.01 0.17 9.19
C ILE A 62 11.10 -0.59 8.44
N SER A 63 10.74 -1.73 7.87
CA SER A 63 11.54 -2.47 6.91
C SER A 63 11.02 -2.24 5.50
N VAL A 64 11.93 -2.23 4.54
CA VAL A 64 11.58 -2.17 3.12
C VAL A 64 11.97 -3.47 2.44
N TYR A 65 11.08 -3.99 1.60
CA TYR A 65 11.38 -5.12 0.74
C TYR A 65 11.73 -4.63 -0.67
N LEU A 66 12.86 -5.10 -1.19
CA LEU A 66 13.29 -4.83 -2.55
C LEU A 66 13.38 -6.12 -3.35
N ARG A 67 12.73 -6.10 -4.51
CA ARG A 67 12.91 -7.12 -5.55
C ARG A 67 14.37 -7.20 -5.99
N TRP A 68 14.77 -8.42 -6.29
CA TRP A 68 16.10 -8.73 -6.77
C TRP A 68 16.36 -8.05 -8.12
N THR A 69 17.63 -7.73 -8.38
CA THR A 69 18.09 -7.20 -9.65
C THR A 69 19.51 -7.68 -9.91
N ALA A 70 19.77 -8.21 -11.10
CA ALA A 70 21.13 -8.57 -11.54
C ALA A 70 22.03 -7.33 -11.74
N ASP A 71 21.42 -6.16 -11.94
CA ASP A 71 22.13 -4.90 -12.07
C ASP A 71 22.75 -4.47 -10.73
N ALA A 72 24.06 -4.73 -10.59
CA ALA A 72 24.85 -4.39 -9.41
C ALA A 72 24.86 -2.89 -9.11
N ARG A 73 24.79 -2.03 -10.13
CA ARG A 73 24.71 -0.58 -9.93
C ARG A 73 23.38 -0.24 -9.26
N ARG A 74 22.25 -0.72 -9.77
CA ARG A 74 20.93 -0.49 -9.13
C ARG A 74 20.90 -1.00 -7.70
N LEU A 75 21.43 -2.20 -7.44
CA LEU A 75 21.50 -2.75 -6.09
C LEU A 75 22.30 -1.86 -5.15
N ARG A 76 23.49 -1.42 -5.59
CA ARG A 76 24.34 -0.49 -4.83
C ARG A 76 23.60 0.82 -4.54
N LEU A 77 22.92 1.41 -5.52
CA LEU A 77 22.16 2.65 -5.33
C LEU A 77 21.07 2.51 -4.25
N LYS A 78 20.30 1.43 -4.32
CA LYS A 78 19.25 1.13 -3.35
C LYS A 78 19.82 0.96 -1.94
N ARG A 79 20.95 0.25 -1.80
CA ARG A 79 21.63 0.06 -0.51
C ARG A 79 22.06 1.39 0.11
N ILE A 80 22.81 2.21 -0.64
CA ILE A 80 23.31 3.47 -0.08
C ILE A 80 22.11 4.37 0.32
N TRP A 81 21.01 4.36 -0.44
CA TRP A 81 19.80 5.10 -0.06
C TRP A 81 19.23 4.58 1.26
N CYS A 82 19.04 3.27 1.39
CA CYS A 82 18.51 2.66 2.61
C CYS A 82 19.42 2.95 3.81
N ASP A 83 20.73 2.87 3.66
CA ASP A 83 21.71 3.19 4.71
C ASP A 83 21.58 4.66 5.13
N ALA A 84 21.51 5.59 4.16
CA ALA A 84 21.36 7.01 4.44
C ALA A 84 20.01 7.35 5.11
N ALA A 85 18.95 6.59 4.82
CA ALA A 85 17.62 6.72 5.43
C ALA A 85 17.44 5.84 6.68
N ARG A 86 18.47 5.08 7.09
CA ARG A 86 18.45 4.10 8.19
C ARG A 86 17.33 3.06 8.07
N LEU A 87 17.03 2.62 6.85
CA LEU A 87 15.98 1.64 6.55
C LEU A 87 16.56 0.22 6.55
N PRO A 88 16.14 -0.65 7.49
CA PRO A 88 16.32 -2.09 7.37
C PRO A 88 15.82 -2.60 6.00
N LEU A 89 16.67 -3.37 5.32
CA LEU A 89 16.44 -3.78 3.96
C LEU A 89 16.36 -5.31 3.84
N ILE A 90 15.19 -5.80 3.43
CA ILE A 90 14.95 -7.16 2.98
C ILE A 90 15.16 -7.19 1.47
N ILE A 91 16.11 -8.00 0.99
CA ILE A 91 16.35 -8.20 -0.44
C ILE A 91 15.90 -9.58 -0.81
N GLU A 92 15.06 -9.66 -1.84
CA GLU A 92 14.73 -10.93 -2.47
C GLU A 92 16.00 -11.67 -2.90
N GLN A 93 16.07 -12.96 -2.56
CA GLN A 93 17.22 -13.78 -2.93
C GLN A 93 17.24 -13.98 -4.45
N PRO A 94 18.43 -14.03 -5.09
CA PRO A 94 18.55 -14.31 -6.53
C PRO A 94 17.86 -15.62 -6.95
N THR A 95 17.80 -16.58 -6.02
CA THR A 95 17.22 -17.91 -6.19
C THR A 95 15.71 -17.97 -5.96
N ALA A 96 15.07 -16.85 -5.59
CA ALA A 96 13.64 -16.79 -5.33
C ALA A 96 12.84 -16.83 -6.64
N SER A 97 12.65 -18.04 -7.19
CA SER A 97 12.03 -18.28 -8.49
C SER A 97 10.50 -18.29 -8.44
N ASP A 98 9.91 -18.45 -7.25
CA ASP A 98 8.47 -18.64 -7.05
C ASP A 98 7.87 -17.65 -6.02
N PRO A 99 6.54 -17.46 -5.97
CA PRO A 99 5.90 -16.55 -5.02
C PRO A 99 6.17 -16.88 -3.53
N THR A 100 6.32 -18.15 -3.17
CA THR A 100 6.53 -18.60 -1.79
C THR A 100 7.94 -18.26 -1.32
N SER A 101 8.97 -18.58 -2.11
CA SER A 101 10.36 -18.22 -1.78
C SER A 101 10.58 -16.71 -1.69
N ARG A 102 9.83 -15.92 -2.48
CA ARG A 102 9.84 -14.44 -2.40
C ARG A 102 9.14 -13.89 -1.15
N ALA A 103 8.13 -14.58 -0.65
CA ALA A 103 7.37 -14.19 0.53
C ALA A 103 8.07 -14.55 1.86
N ALA A 104 8.89 -15.61 1.88
CA ALA A 104 9.45 -16.20 3.11
C ALA A 104 10.15 -15.18 4.01
N ALA A 105 11.11 -14.41 3.49
CA ALA A 105 11.83 -13.40 4.27
C ALA A 105 10.92 -12.25 4.77
N CYS A 106 9.86 -11.94 4.01
CA CYS A 106 8.88 -10.93 4.44
C CYS A 106 8.01 -11.46 5.58
N VAL A 107 7.54 -12.71 5.48
CA VAL A 107 6.75 -13.38 6.53
C VAL A 107 7.56 -13.51 7.81
N GLU A 108 8.82 -13.93 7.70
CA GLU A 108 9.73 -14.03 8.85
C GLU A 108 9.93 -12.67 9.54
N ALA A 109 10.10 -11.60 8.77
CA ALA A 109 10.24 -10.25 9.34
C ALA A 109 8.97 -9.83 10.10
N LEU A 110 7.78 -10.10 9.54
CA LEU A 110 6.51 -9.81 10.23
C LEU A 110 6.36 -10.61 11.52
N GLN A 111 6.65 -11.91 11.50
CA GLN A 111 6.60 -12.78 12.68
C GLN A 111 7.57 -12.35 13.79
N ARG A 112 8.62 -11.60 13.45
CA ARG A 112 9.55 -10.95 14.41
C ARG A 112 9.06 -9.57 14.88
N GLY A 113 7.83 -9.17 14.53
CA GLY A 113 7.24 -7.91 14.94
C GLY A 113 7.57 -6.71 14.05
N ALA A 114 8.10 -6.90 12.83
CA ALA A 114 8.46 -5.76 11.98
C ALA A 114 7.22 -5.10 11.34
N ALA A 115 7.29 -3.78 11.12
CA ALA A 115 6.47 -3.10 10.13
C ALA A 115 7.14 -3.20 8.76
N LEU A 116 6.52 -3.84 7.78
CA LEU A 116 7.05 -4.01 6.43
C LEU A 116 6.28 -3.15 5.43
N VAL A 117 6.96 -2.20 4.78
CA VAL A 117 6.34 -1.37 3.74
C VAL A 117 6.27 -2.11 2.42
N MET A 118 5.08 -2.15 1.83
CA MET A 118 4.83 -2.65 0.48
C MET A 118 3.92 -1.70 -0.29
N THR A 119 4.05 -1.68 -1.62
CA THR A 119 3.31 -0.74 -2.48
C THR A 119 2.38 -1.46 -3.45
N PRO A 120 1.08 -1.62 -3.10
CA PRO A 120 0.13 -2.38 -3.91
C PRO A 120 -0.43 -1.62 -5.12
N ASP A 121 -0.12 -0.34 -5.31
CA ASP A 121 -0.62 0.49 -6.42
C ASP A 121 0.16 0.27 -7.73
N ILE A 122 0.75 -0.91 -7.94
CA ILE A 122 1.42 -1.30 -9.18
C ILE A 122 0.46 -2.17 -9.97
N ALA A 123 -0.31 -1.55 -10.88
CA ALA A 123 -1.29 -2.23 -11.73
C ALA A 123 -0.73 -3.51 -12.36
N GLN A 124 -1.50 -4.59 -12.27
CA GLN A 124 -1.14 -5.92 -12.76
C GLN A 124 -1.97 -6.31 -13.98
N LYS A 125 -1.49 -7.33 -14.68
CA LYS A 125 -2.32 -8.04 -15.64
C LYS A 125 -3.29 -9.00 -14.93
N SER A 126 -4.37 -9.38 -15.60
CA SER A 126 -5.44 -10.24 -15.10
C SER A 126 -4.97 -11.63 -14.65
N ASP A 127 -3.92 -12.16 -15.28
CA ASP A 127 -3.28 -13.44 -14.94
C ASP A 127 -2.34 -13.36 -13.72
N LYS A 128 -2.00 -12.15 -13.26
CA LYS A 128 -1.00 -11.91 -12.20
C LYS A 128 -1.56 -11.20 -10.97
N GLY A 129 -2.65 -10.46 -11.12
CA GLY A 129 -3.26 -9.69 -10.04
C GLY A 129 -4.52 -10.32 -9.48
N VAL A 130 -4.97 -9.78 -8.35
CA VAL A 130 -6.34 -9.98 -7.85
C VAL A 130 -7.23 -8.86 -8.38
N PRO A 131 -8.48 -9.19 -8.72
CA PRO A 131 -9.37 -8.23 -9.34
C PRO A 131 -10.02 -7.31 -8.29
N VAL A 132 -10.05 -6.01 -8.58
CA VAL A 132 -10.64 -4.95 -7.74
C VAL A 132 -11.47 -3.99 -8.61
N ASP A 133 -12.46 -3.36 -8.00
CA ASP A 133 -13.23 -2.26 -8.57
C ASP A 133 -12.61 -0.96 -8.09
N LEU A 134 -12.18 -0.12 -9.04
CA LEU A 134 -11.51 1.14 -8.79
C LEU A 134 -11.94 2.16 -9.85
N LEU A 135 -12.44 3.32 -9.41
CA LEU A 135 -12.92 4.41 -10.26
C LEU A 135 -13.95 3.94 -11.31
N GLY A 136 -14.86 3.06 -10.88
CA GLY A 136 -15.91 2.48 -11.73
C GLY A 136 -15.44 1.43 -12.73
N ARG A 137 -14.19 0.96 -12.64
CA ARG A 137 -13.62 -0.05 -13.54
C ARG A 137 -13.13 -1.27 -12.77
N ARG A 138 -13.30 -2.45 -13.38
CA ARG A 138 -12.67 -3.68 -12.92
C ARG A 138 -11.22 -3.71 -13.41
N MET A 139 -10.26 -3.72 -12.49
CA MET A 139 -8.82 -3.77 -12.79
C MET A 139 -8.10 -4.72 -11.83
N TYR A 140 -6.78 -4.88 -11.94
CA TYR A 140 -6.03 -5.87 -11.18
C TYR A 140 -4.85 -5.28 -10.41
N LEU A 141 -4.76 -5.62 -9.12
CA LEU A 141 -3.68 -5.21 -8.21
C LEU A 141 -2.87 -6.43 -7.74
N PRO A 142 -1.61 -6.26 -7.30
CA PRO A 142 -0.77 -7.37 -6.84
C PRO A 142 -1.33 -7.94 -5.53
N SER A 143 -1.43 -9.27 -5.47
CA SER A 143 -1.89 -9.98 -4.26
C SER A 143 -0.81 -10.10 -3.18
N GLY A 144 0.45 -9.82 -3.51
CA GLY A 144 1.62 -10.03 -2.64
C GLY A 144 1.44 -9.48 -1.23
N PRO A 145 1.09 -8.19 -1.03
CA PRO A 145 0.91 -7.61 0.30
C PRO A 145 -0.14 -8.35 1.14
N ALA A 146 -1.33 -8.59 0.59
CA ALA A 146 -2.37 -9.35 1.28
C ALA A 146 -1.96 -10.81 1.53
N SER A 147 -1.25 -11.43 0.59
CA SER A 147 -0.81 -12.83 0.71
C SER A 147 0.23 -12.99 1.82
N ILE A 148 1.17 -12.07 1.93
CA ILE A 148 2.20 -12.06 2.98
C ILE A 148 1.55 -11.76 4.34
N ALA A 149 0.66 -10.76 4.41
CA ALA A 149 -0.12 -10.46 5.61
C ALA A 149 -0.89 -11.69 6.12
N MET A 150 -1.61 -12.38 5.24
CA MET A 150 -2.35 -13.61 5.57
C MET A 150 -1.43 -14.73 6.09
N LEU A 151 -0.27 -14.93 5.46
CA LEU A 151 0.69 -15.98 5.86
C LEU A 151 1.33 -15.69 7.22
N ALA A 152 1.56 -14.42 7.54
CA ALA A 152 2.15 -13.99 8.80
C ALA A 152 1.13 -13.80 9.93
N ASP A 153 -0.17 -13.95 9.66
CA ASP A 153 -1.24 -13.52 10.57
C ASP A 153 -1.10 -12.05 11.00
N ALA A 154 -0.67 -11.20 10.07
CA ALA A 154 -0.45 -9.77 10.30
C ALA A 154 -1.54 -8.93 9.61
N PRO A 155 -1.94 -7.78 10.17
CA PRO A 155 -2.83 -6.85 9.49
C PRO A 155 -2.13 -6.14 8.32
N LEU A 156 -2.94 -5.69 7.36
CA LEU A 156 -2.52 -4.80 6.28
C LEU A 156 -3.07 -3.40 6.55
N ILE A 157 -2.19 -2.41 6.75
CA ILE A 157 -2.54 -1.03 7.09
C ILE A 157 -2.43 -0.18 5.82
N PRO A 158 -3.55 0.33 5.26
CA PRO A 158 -3.50 1.26 4.14
C PRO A 158 -2.81 2.55 4.56
N LEU A 159 -1.89 3.04 3.73
CA LEU A 159 -1.22 4.32 3.94
C LEU A 159 -1.29 5.15 2.64
N PHE A 160 -1.79 6.37 2.77
CA PHE A 160 -1.96 7.29 1.65
C PHE A 160 -1.38 8.66 2.01
N GLY A 161 -1.56 9.64 1.13
CA GLY A 161 -1.10 10.98 1.40
C GLY A 161 -2.01 12.05 0.83
N ARG A 162 -1.69 13.29 1.15
CA ARG A 162 -2.33 14.50 0.62
C ARG A 162 -1.32 15.64 0.62
N ILE A 163 -1.55 16.67 -0.17
CA ILE A 163 -0.75 17.90 -0.09
C ILE A 163 -1.51 18.92 0.73
N GLU A 164 -0.91 19.40 1.82
CA GLU A 164 -1.43 20.51 2.63
C GLU A 164 -0.33 21.51 2.90
N ASN A 165 -0.63 22.81 2.68
CA ASN A 165 0.30 23.91 2.96
C ASN A 165 1.70 23.72 2.32
N GLY A 166 1.73 23.17 1.11
CA GLY A 166 2.96 22.88 0.36
C GLY A 166 3.80 21.72 0.90
N ARG A 167 3.29 20.96 1.88
CA ARG A 167 3.91 19.75 2.41
C ARG A 167 3.05 18.53 2.11
N GLN A 168 3.70 17.39 2.07
CA GLN A 168 3.00 16.13 1.93
C GLN A 168 2.69 15.58 3.32
N VAL A 169 1.44 15.20 3.55
CA VAL A 169 1.02 14.61 4.81
C VAL A 169 0.61 13.17 4.55
N LEU A 170 1.15 12.25 5.33
CA LEU A 170 0.82 10.83 5.27
C LEU A 170 -0.23 10.51 6.32
N TYR A 171 -1.24 9.73 5.94
CA TYR A 171 -2.27 9.25 6.85
C TYR A 171 -2.48 7.75 6.67
N ALA A 172 -2.79 7.08 7.78
CA ALA A 172 -3.10 5.66 7.80
C ALA A 172 -4.62 5.47 7.93
N GLU A 173 -5.16 4.43 7.30
CA GLU A 173 -6.53 4.00 7.53
C GLU A 173 -6.58 2.78 8.45
N ALA A 174 -7.79 2.38 8.83
CA ALA A 174 -8.01 1.23 9.70
C ALA A 174 -7.32 -0.04 9.15
N PRO A 175 -6.71 -0.86 10.03
CA PRO A 175 -6.07 -2.10 9.60
C PRO A 175 -7.07 -3.09 8.97
N ILE A 176 -6.64 -3.73 7.88
CA ILE A 176 -7.38 -4.76 7.16
C ILE A 176 -6.86 -6.13 7.62
N GLU A 177 -7.71 -6.89 8.30
CA GLU A 177 -7.44 -8.28 8.64
C GLU A 177 -7.61 -9.19 7.41
N VAL A 178 -6.54 -9.87 7.01
CA VAL A 178 -6.55 -10.70 5.79
C VAL A 178 -6.81 -12.16 6.13
N ARG A 179 -8.03 -12.61 5.87
CA ARG A 179 -8.47 -13.98 6.16
C ARG A 179 -8.96 -14.69 4.89
N ALA A 180 -8.72 -16.00 4.80
CA ALA A 180 -9.37 -16.82 3.79
C ALA A 180 -10.89 -16.81 4.03
N LYS A 181 -11.69 -16.74 2.96
CA LYS A 181 -13.17 -16.71 3.07
C LYS A 181 -13.77 -18.09 3.37
N SER A 182 -13.07 -19.15 3.01
CA SER A 182 -13.43 -20.53 3.32
C SER A 182 -12.17 -21.40 3.29
N ARG A 183 -12.28 -22.62 3.82
CA ARG A 183 -11.23 -23.65 3.70
C ARG A 183 -11.26 -24.38 2.35
N ALA A 184 -12.30 -24.15 1.54
CA ALA A 184 -12.45 -24.76 0.22
C ALA A 184 -11.49 -24.15 -0.80
N GLU A 185 -11.31 -24.84 -1.91
CA GLU A 185 -10.54 -24.34 -3.05
C GLU A 185 -11.08 -22.95 -3.47
N GLY A 186 -10.17 -22.00 -3.71
CA GLY A 186 -10.52 -20.61 -4.03
C GLY A 186 -10.81 -19.70 -2.83
N GLY A 187 -11.05 -20.24 -1.63
CA GLY A 187 -11.31 -19.43 -0.41
C GLY A 187 -10.18 -18.48 -0.05
N ARG A 188 -8.93 -18.90 -0.26
CA ARG A 188 -7.73 -18.04 -0.16
C ARG A 188 -7.77 -16.89 -1.16
N LYS A 189 -7.98 -17.19 -2.45
CA LYS A 189 -8.01 -16.18 -3.53
C LYS A 189 -9.11 -15.14 -3.29
N ALA A 190 -10.28 -15.57 -2.85
CA ALA A 190 -11.38 -14.70 -2.49
C ALA A 190 -11.05 -13.79 -1.29
N GLY A 191 -10.36 -14.32 -0.28
CA GLY A 191 -9.88 -13.54 0.87
C GLY A 191 -8.89 -12.44 0.45
N LEU A 192 -7.92 -12.79 -0.41
CA LEU A 192 -6.95 -11.82 -0.95
C LEU A 192 -7.63 -10.72 -1.77
N ALA A 193 -8.57 -11.09 -2.65
CA ALA A 193 -9.31 -10.11 -3.44
C ALA A 193 -10.15 -9.18 -2.55
N ALA A 194 -10.79 -9.70 -1.50
CA ALA A 194 -11.56 -8.88 -0.56
C ALA A 194 -10.70 -7.88 0.21
N ALA A 195 -9.53 -8.29 0.70
CA ALA A 195 -8.60 -7.39 1.37
C ALA A 195 -8.06 -6.31 0.42
N MET A 196 -7.68 -6.70 -0.80
CA MET A 196 -7.22 -5.74 -1.80
C MET A 196 -8.33 -4.80 -2.29
N GLN A 197 -9.60 -5.23 -2.31
CA GLN A 197 -10.74 -4.37 -2.60
C GLN A 197 -10.94 -3.30 -1.52
N GLN A 198 -10.79 -3.67 -0.24
CA GLN A 198 -10.86 -2.69 0.85
C GLN A 198 -9.74 -1.65 0.74
N TRP A 199 -8.50 -2.09 0.48
CA TRP A 199 -7.38 -1.20 0.22
C TRP A 199 -7.64 -0.30 -1.01
N ALA A 200 -8.18 -0.87 -2.09
CA ALA A 200 -8.53 -0.12 -3.30
C ALA A 200 -9.61 0.95 -3.05
N GLY A 201 -10.55 0.70 -2.13
CA GLY A 201 -11.53 1.71 -1.72
C GLY A 201 -10.90 2.93 -1.04
N GLY A 202 -9.90 2.72 -0.17
CA GLY A 202 -9.09 3.81 0.39
C GLY A 202 -8.27 4.53 -0.67
N PHE A 203 -7.65 3.75 -1.57
CA PHE A 203 -6.90 4.28 -2.69
C PHE A 203 -7.76 5.15 -3.62
N GLU A 204 -9.01 4.75 -3.87
CA GLU A 204 -9.95 5.56 -4.65
C GLU A 204 -10.25 6.91 -3.99
N ARG A 205 -10.53 6.92 -2.68
CA ARG A 205 -10.75 8.16 -1.92
C ARG A 205 -9.53 9.06 -1.98
N PHE A 206 -8.34 8.49 -1.80
CA PHE A 206 -7.08 9.19 -1.96
C PHE A 206 -6.93 9.84 -3.34
N LEU A 207 -7.11 9.06 -4.42
CA LEU A 207 -6.98 9.59 -5.79
C LEU A 207 -7.98 10.69 -6.10
N ARG A 208 -9.20 10.63 -5.53
CA ARG A 208 -10.23 11.66 -5.72
C ARG A 208 -9.92 12.94 -4.93
N ALA A 209 -9.43 12.80 -3.70
CA ALA A 209 -9.22 13.92 -2.79
C ALA A 209 -7.87 14.62 -2.99
N SER A 210 -6.83 13.89 -3.41
CA SER A 210 -5.47 14.43 -3.56
C SER A 210 -4.71 13.75 -4.71
N PRO A 211 -5.22 13.86 -5.95
CA PRO A 211 -4.58 13.24 -7.11
C PRO A 211 -3.13 13.69 -7.30
N ASP A 212 -2.83 14.95 -7.05
CA ASP A 212 -1.49 15.57 -7.13
C ASP A 212 -0.45 14.93 -6.19
N ALA A 213 -0.90 14.30 -5.11
CA ALA A 213 -0.03 13.57 -4.19
C ALA A 213 0.37 12.18 -4.69
N TRP A 214 -0.20 11.65 -5.78
CA TRP A 214 0.14 10.33 -6.29
C TRP A 214 1.23 10.39 -7.37
N PHE A 215 2.29 9.58 -7.23
CA PHE A 215 3.47 9.63 -8.09
C PHE A 215 3.31 8.88 -9.43
N LEU A 216 2.47 7.85 -9.49
CA LEU A 216 2.45 6.91 -10.61
C LEU A 216 1.56 7.32 -11.79
N TRP A 217 1.16 8.59 -11.91
CA TRP A 217 0.43 9.08 -13.09
C TRP A 217 1.16 8.81 -14.41
N GLY A 218 2.50 8.84 -14.40
CA GLY A 218 3.34 8.56 -15.58
C GLY A 218 3.65 7.08 -15.81
N ASP A 219 3.09 6.17 -15.00
CA ASP A 219 3.35 4.74 -15.15
C ASP A 219 2.56 4.15 -16.33
N SER A 220 3.27 3.54 -17.29
CA SER A 220 2.65 2.99 -18.49
C SER A 220 1.58 1.91 -18.24
N ARG A 221 1.60 1.21 -17.09
CA ARG A 221 0.57 0.25 -16.72
C ARG A 221 -0.72 0.97 -16.34
N TRP A 222 -0.60 2.05 -15.58
CA TRP A 222 -1.73 2.91 -15.25
C TRP A 222 -2.28 3.66 -16.46
N THR A 223 -1.43 4.09 -17.40
CA THR A 223 -1.88 4.64 -18.69
C THR A 223 -2.82 3.65 -19.40
N ARG A 224 -2.45 2.36 -19.46
CA ARG A 224 -3.28 1.31 -20.07
C ARG A 224 -4.60 1.10 -19.32
N VAL A 225 -4.56 1.11 -17.98
CA VAL A 225 -5.77 1.01 -17.14
C VAL A 225 -6.73 2.16 -17.45
N PHE A 226 -6.24 3.40 -17.47
CA PHE A 226 -7.09 4.58 -17.65
C PHE A 226 -7.61 4.74 -19.07
N GLN A 227 -6.81 4.37 -20.08
CA GLN A 227 -7.29 4.27 -21.47
C GLN A 227 -8.40 3.23 -21.62
N GLY A 228 -8.34 2.15 -20.82
CA GLY A 228 -9.39 1.14 -20.77
C GLY A 228 -9.46 0.24 -22.01
N THR A 229 -8.45 0.26 -22.87
CA THR A 229 -8.43 -0.47 -24.15
C THR A 229 -7.63 -1.78 -24.11
N ASP A 230 -6.90 -2.04 -23.03
CA ASP A 230 -6.06 -3.24 -22.87
C ASP A 230 -6.72 -4.23 -21.90
N GLU A 231 -7.39 -5.25 -22.46
CA GLU A 231 -8.12 -6.30 -21.72
C GLU A 231 -7.26 -7.05 -20.69
N ARG A 232 -5.93 -7.00 -20.85
CA ARG A 232 -5.02 -7.61 -19.89
C ARG A 232 -5.03 -6.86 -18.57
N TYR A 233 -5.39 -5.59 -18.54
CA TYR A 233 -5.34 -4.72 -17.35
C TYR A 233 -6.72 -4.33 -16.82
N VAL A 234 -7.76 -4.36 -17.66
CA VAL A 234 -9.14 -4.02 -17.28
C VAL A 234 -10.13 -5.01 -17.89
N ALA A 235 -11.24 -5.27 -17.19
CA ALA A 235 -12.37 -5.93 -17.86
C ALA A 235 -13.12 -4.89 -18.71
N LEU A 236 -13.44 -5.23 -19.96
CA LEU A 236 -14.12 -4.31 -20.89
C LEU A 236 -15.60 -4.08 -20.58
N THR A 237 -16.20 -4.94 -19.75
CA THR A 237 -17.58 -4.78 -19.33
C THR A 237 -17.64 -3.92 -18.05
N PRO A 238 -18.39 -2.81 -18.03
CA PRO A 238 -18.60 -2.03 -16.82
C PRO A 238 -19.20 -2.90 -15.72
N VAL A 239 -18.75 -2.71 -14.47
CA VAL A 239 -19.44 -3.26 -13.32
C VAL A 239 -20.77 -2.51 -13.20
N PRO A 240 -21.94 -3.18 -13.19
CA PRO A 240 -23.21 -2.49 -12.99
C PRO A 240 -23.14 -1.73 -11.67
N HIS A 241 -23.36 -0.42 -11.69
CA HIS A 241 -23.52 0.35 -10.46
C HIS A 241 -24.70 -0.23 -9.70
N SER A 242 -24.43 -0.92 -8.58
CA SER A 242 -25.49 -1.19 -7.62
C SER A 242 -25.90 0.16 -7.05
N MET A 243 -27.14 0.57 -7.32
CA MET A 243 -27.75 1.73 -6.69
C MET A 243 -27.66 1.51 -5.18
N SER A 244 -26.98 2.43 -4.49
CA SER A 244 -27.06 2.54 -3.04
C SER A 244 -28.50 2.87 -2.66
N SER A 245 -29.24 1.89 -2.15
CA SER A 245 -30.59 2.08 -1.65
C SER A 245 -30.59 2.94 -0.39
N ASN A 246 -31.11 4.16 -0.54
CA ASN A 246 -31.88 4.97 0.41
C ASN A 246 -31.36 5.14 1.85
N SER A 247 -30.72 6.29 2.07
CA SER A 247 -30.94 7.10 3.27
C SER A 247 -32.34 7.71 3.21
N ASN A 248 -33.29 7.19 3.99
CA ASN A 248 -34.50 7.92 4.37
C ASN A 248 -35.10 7.27 5.62
N VAL A 249 -34.56 7.64 6.78
CA VAL A 249 -35.29 7.59 8.04
C VAL A 249 -34.99 8.90 8.75
N LEU A 250 -35.89 9.87 8.60
CA LEU A 250 -36.19 10.94 9.56
C LEU A 250 -37.32 11.81 8.97
N ALA A 251 -38.57 11.43 9.24
CA ALA A 251 -39.72 12.34 9.35
C ALA A 251 -40.94 11.52 9.82
N ASN A 252 -41.14 11.44 11.13
CA ASN A 252 -42.49 11.25 11.66
C ASN A 252 -42.62 12.04 12.95
N ILE A 253 -42.91 13.33 12.81
CA ILE A 253 -43.45 14.18 13.87
C ILE A 253 -44.95 14.17 13.65
N GLY A 254 -45.65 13.27 14.34
CA GLY A 254 -47.10 13.26 14.40
C GLY A 254 -47.56 14.20 15.50
N SER A 255 -48.05 15.38 15.11
CA SER A 255 -48.95 16.18 15.93
C SER A 255 -50.37 15.61 15.79
N VAL A 256 -50.97 15.18 16.89
CA VAL A 256 -52.43 15.08 17.01
C VAL A 256 -52.82 15.70 18.33
N ALA A 257 -53.46 16.87 18.23
CA ALA A 257 -54.39 17.44 19.21
C ALA A 257 -55.82 17.09 18.71
N PRO A 258 -56.92 17.25 19.48
CA PRO A 258 -57.14 18.16 20.59
C PRO A 258 -57.22 17.51 21.98
#